data_AF-X1LDC4-F1
#
_entry.id   AF-X1LDC4-F1
#
_cell.length_a   1.000
_cell.length_b   1.000
_cell.length_c   1.000
_cell.angle_alpha   90.00
_cell.angle_beta   90.00
_cell.angle_gamma   90.00
#
_symmetry.space_group_name_H-M   'P 1'
#
loop_
_entity.id
_entity.type
_entity.pdbx_description
1 polymer ?
#
loop_
_entity_poly.entity_id
_entity_poly.type
_entity_poly.pdbx_seq_one_letter_code
_entity_poly.pdbx_strand_id
1 'polypeptide(L)'
;MPYPSQTWNREHRCEARTLHSTDRKSACTPEEALKKIDEGYVLGYHKAAKIAEIKLWAEMYGVSDLPDELARSLFITPFPSLQEALDHALDVKGNDAKVLFLLDGTMTVPISD
;
A
#
# COMPACT_ATOMS: atom_id res chain seq x y z
N MET A 1 -27.46 -7.07 -23.96
CA MET A 1 -26.62 -8.28 -24.02
C MET A 1 -25.54 -8.14 -22.95
N PRO A 2 -25.39 -9.11 -22.03
CA PRO A 2 -24.44 -9.01 -20.94
C PRO A 2 -23.01 -9.24 -21.44
N TYR A 3 -22.05 -8.50 -20.88
CA TYR A 3 -20.62 -8.66 -21.13
C TYR A 3 -20.12 -9.94 -20.43
N PRO A 4 -19.23 -10.73 -21.04
CA PRO A 4 -18.86 -12.03 -20.50
C PRO A 4 -18.03 -11.90 -19.22
N SER A 5 -18.35 -12.73 -18.24
CA SER A 5 -17.60 -12.92 -17.00
C SER A 5 -16.21 -13.49 -17.31
N GLN A 6 -15.18 -12.66 -17.24
CA GLN A 6 -13.80 -13.14 -17.17
C GLN A 6 -13.46 -13.39 -15.70
N THR A 7 -13.37 -14.66 -15.34
CA THR A 7 -12.71 -15.13 -14.13
C THR A 7 -11.25 -14.71 -14.18
N TRP A 8 -10.91 -13.61 -13.49
CA TRP A 8 -9.54 -13.15 -13.35
C TRP A 8 -8.77 -14.05 -12.39
N ASN A 9 -8.01 -15.00 -12.94
CA ASN A 9 -7.06 -15.82 -12.18
C ASN A 9 -5.94 -14.96 -11.61
N ARG A 10 -5.55 -15.25 -10.36
CA ARG A 10 -4.61 -14.47 -9.52
C ARG A 10 -3.17 -14.40 -10.05
N GLU A 11 -2.84 -15.08 -11.15
CA GLU A 11 -1.46 -15.31 -11.58
C GLU A 11 -0.93 -14.27 -12.61
N HIS A 12 -1.79 -13.47 -13.25
CA HIS A 12 -1.35 -12.60 -14.36
C HIS A 12 -1.06 -11.13 -13.99
N ARG A 13 -0.73 -10.81 -12.74
CA ARG A 13 -0.50 -9.41 -12.31
C ARG A 13 0.95 -8.90 -12.46
N CYS A 14 1.92 -9.76 -12.77
CA CYS A 14 3.35 -9.38 -12.69
C CYS A 14 4.18 -9.37 -13.99
N GLU A 15 3.58 -9.51 -15.18
CA GLU A 15 4.31 -9.36 -16.45
C GLU A 15 3.94 -8.05 -17.17
N ALA A 16 4.52 -6.94 -16.72
CA ALA A 16 4.62 -5.74 -17.56
C ALA A 16 5.89 -4.92 -17.25
N ARG A 17 6.82 -4.95 -18.22
CA ARG A 17 7.95 -4.03 -18.45
C ARG A 17 9.21 -4.20 -17.59
N THR A 18 10.03 -5.16 -17.99
CA THR A 18 11.48 -4.95 -18.14
C THR A 18 11.73 -4.06 -19.36
N LEU A 19 12.25 -2.84 -19.17
CA LEU A 19 13.19 -2.12 -20.05
C LEU A 19 13.45 -0.70 -19.49
N HIS A 20 14.70 -0.50 -19.08
CA HIS A 20 15.38 0.74 -18.62
C HIS A 20 15.23 1.21 -17.15
N SER A 21 16.39 1.15 -16.47
CA SER A 21 16.84 1.72 -15.18
C SER A 21 16.18 1.27 -13.86
N THR A 22 16.94 0.41 -13.15
CA THR A 22 17.09 0.31 -11.68
C THR A 22 15.86 0.00 -10.82
N ASP A 23 15.53 -1.29 -10.79
CA ASP A 23 15.42 -2.13 -9.58
C ASP A 23 14.51 -1.70 -8.39
N ARG A 24 13.45 -0.92 -8.63
CA ARG A 24 12.43 -0.63 -7.62
C ARG A 24 11.09 -1.34 -7.85
N LYS A 25 10.86 -1.89 -9.05
CA LYS A 25 9.55 -2.35 -9.52
C LYS A 25 9.33 -3.87 -9.50
N SER A 26 10.22 -4.64 -8.89
CA SER A 26 10.25 -6.10 -9.10
C SER A 26 9.77 -6.93 -7.90
N ALA A 27 9.31 -6.32 -6.80
CA ALA A 27 8.70 -7.06 -5.70
C ALA A 27 7.18 -7.09 -5.90
N CYS A 28 6.64 -8.26 -6.22
CA CYS A 28 5.22 -8.47 -6.43
C CYS A 28 4.47 -8.56 -5.09
N THR A 29 5.20 -8.82 -3.99
CA THR A 29 4.66 -8.96 -2.63
C THR A 29 5.47 -8.15 -1.61
N PRO A 30 4.86 -7.78 -0.46
CA PRO A 30 5.60 -7.13 0.63
C PRO A 30 6.78 -7.97 1.14
N GLU A 31 6.65 -9.30 1.18
CA GLU A 31 7.69 -10.22 1.63
C GLU A 31 8.90 -10.22 0.68
N GLU A 32 8.66 -10.20 -0.64
CA GLU A 32 9.72 -10.05 -1.64
C GLU A 32 10.41 -8.69 -1.53
N ALA A 33 9.64 -7.63 -1.26
CA ALA A 33 10.18 -6.28 -1.07
C ALA A 33 11.11 -6.24 0.15
N LEU A 34 10.69 -6.84 1.26
CA LEU A 34 11.49 -6.94 2.48
C LEU A 34 12.77 -7.74 2.25
N LYS A 35 12.67 -8.89 1.57
CA LYS A 35 13.84 -9.73 1.26
C LYS A 35 14.88 -8.98 0.41
N LYS A 36 14.45 -8.25 -0.62
CA LYS A 36 15.35 -7.45 -1.47
C LYS A 36 16.04 -6.31 -0.72
N ILE A 37 15.37 -5.75 0.28
CA ILE A 37 15.94 -4.68 1.09
C ILE A 37 16.99 -5.23 2.07
N ASP A 38 16.82 -6.46 2.54
CA ASP A 38 17.81 -7.16 3.38
C ASP A 38 19.10 -7.53 2.61
N GLU A 39 18.97 -7.78 1.29
CA GLU A 39 20.08 -8.15 0.40
C GLU A 39 21.05 -6.98 0.08
N GLY A 40 20.71 -5.72 0.37
CA GLY A 40 21.61 -4.59 0.16
C GLY A 40 21.04 -3.21 0.52
N TYR A 41 21.83 -2.39 1.21
CA TYR A 41 21.41 -1.04 1.60
C TYR A 41 21.53 -0.03 0.46
N VAL A 42 20.41 0.62 0.14
CA VAL A 42 20.35 1.83 -0.69
C VAL A 42 19.59 2.91 0.07
N LEU A 43 20.01 4.17 -0.07
CA LEU A 43 19.34 5.30 0.55
C LEU A 43 17.85 5.34 0.15
N GLY A 44 16.96 5.30 1.15
CA GLY A 44 15.51 5.32 0.97
C GLY A 44 14.82 3.94 1.07
N TYR A 45 15.57 2.83 1.00
CA TYR A 45 15.01 1.48 1.12
C TYR A 45 14.32 1.24 2.47
N HIS A 46 14.87 1.75 3.57
CA HIS A 46 14.30 1.59 4.91
C HIS A 46 12.88 2.17 5.04
N LYS A 47 12.52 3.20 4.27
CA LYS A 47 11.15 3.74 4.22
C LYS A 47 10.21 2.81 3.45
N ALA A 48 10.67 2.31 2.30
CA ALA A 48 9.92 1.36 1.49
C ALA A 48 9.71 0.02 2.21
N ALA A 49 10.73 -0.47 2.94
CA ALA A 49 10.63 -1.65 3.79
C ALA A 49 9.57 -1.47 4.85
N LYS A 50 9.56 -0.33 5.56
CA LYS A 50 8.58 -0.10 6.62
C LYS A 50 7.14 -0.06 6.07
N ILE A 51 6.94 0.51 4.88
CA ILE A 51 5.64 0.47 4.20
C ILE A 51 5.24 -0.96 3.85
N ALA A 52 6.16 -1.75 3.29
CA ALA A 52 5.92 -3.17 2.99
C ALA A 52 5.60 -3.98 4.28
N GLU A 53 6.34 -3.75 5.36
CA GLU A 53 6.12 -4.37 6.66
C GLU A 53 4.73 -4.03 7.22
N ILE A 54 4.28 -2.78 7.13
CA ILE A 54 2.93 -2.36 7.56
C ILE A 54 1.86 -3.14 6.79
N LYS A 55 2.06 -3.37 5.49
CA LYS A 55 1.08 -4.10 4.67
C LYS A 55 0.81 -5.52 5.16
N LEU A 56 1.76 -6.14 5.87
CA LEU A 56 1.60 -7.50 6.40
C LEU A 56 0.53 -7.59 7.51
N TRP A 57 0.28 -6.49 8.22
CA TRP A 57 -0.64 -6.49 9.37
C TRP A 57 -1.70 -5.39 9.34
N ALA A 58 -1.61 -4.44 8.41
CA ALA A 58 -2.58 -3.36 8.24
C ALA A 58 -2.88 -3.06 6.76
N GLU A 59 -4.06 -2.51 6.54
CA GLU A 59 -4.44 -1.91 5.26
C GLU A 59 -4.11 -0.43 5.28
N MET A 60 -3.44 0.04 4.24
CA MET A 60 -3.06 1.43 4.08
C MET A 60 -3.90 2.05 2.97
N TYR A 61 -4.57 3.15 3.32
CA TYR A 61 -5.39 3.94 2.41
C TYR A 61 -4.78 5.33 2.29
N GLY A 62 -4.77 5.90 1.09
CA GLY A 62 -4.10 7.16 0.82
C GLY A 62 -4.96 8.11 0.00
N VAL A 63 -5.05 9.36 0.46
CA VAL A 63 -5.63 10.48 -0.28
C VAL A 63 -4.50 11.44 -0.59
N SER A 64 -4.08 11.53 -1.85
CA SER A 64 -2.93 12.32 -2.28
C SER A 64 -2.96 12.55 -3.79
N ASP A 65 -2.20 13.53 -4.28
CA ASP A 65 -2.00 13.77 -5.72
C ASP A 65 -1.04 12.75 -6.39
N LEU A 66 -0.63 11.70 -5.67
CA LEU A 66 0.20 10.65 -6.22
C LEU A 66 -0.59 9.86 -7.28
N PRO A 67 -0.01 9.54 -8.45
CA PRO A 67 -0.68 8.67 -9.41
C PRO A 67 -1.05 7.33 -8.76
N ASP A 68 -2.30 6.93 -8.94
CA ASP A 68 -2.86 5.72 -8.36
C ASP A 68 -2.00 4.46 -8.54
N GLU A 69 -1.43 4.27 -9.73
CA GLU A 69 -0.56 3.11 -10.01
C GLU A 69 0.71 3.12 -9.15
N LEU A 70 1.24 4.31 -8.90
CA LEU A 70 2.40 4.49 -8.03
C LEU A 70 2.02 4.25 -6.56
N ALA A 71 0.88 4.74 -6.09
CA ALA A 71 0.36 4.45 -4.75
C ALA A 71 0.20 2.94 -4.53
N ARG A 72 -0.43 2.24 -5.49
CA ARG A 72 -0.62 0.79 -5.44
C ARG A 72 0.70 0.01 -5.45
N SER A 73 1.70 0.48 -6.20
CA SER A 73 3.05 -0.12 -6.16
C SER A 73 3.76 0.03 -4.82
N LEU A 74 3.29 0.95 -3.96
CA LEU A 74 3.74 1.15 -2.59
C LEU A 74 2.81 0.47 -1.57
N PHE A 75 1.94 -0.44 -2.00
CA PHE A 75 0.96 -1.13 -1.13
C PHE A 75 -0.07 -0.21 -0.46
N ILE A 76 -0.29 0.99 -1.00
CA ILE A 76 -1.31 1.93 -0.55
C ILE A 76 -2.49 1.88 -1.53
N THR A 77 -3.71 1.68 -1.02
CA THR A 77 -4.93 1.80 -1.85
C THR A 77 -5.33 3.27 -1.94
N PRO A 78 -5.33 3.88 -3.14
CA PRO A 78 -5.70 5.28 -3.30
C PRO A 78 -7.21 5.47 -3.16
N PHE A 79 -7.60 6.60 -2.58
CA PHE A 79 -8.97 7.08 -2.48
C PHE A 79 -9.05 8.56 -2.91
N PRO A 80 -10.17 8.97 -3.51
CA PRO A 80 -10.33 10.35 -4.00
C PRO A 80 -10.66 11.35 -2.88
N SER A 81 -11.15 10.89 -1.72
CA SER A 81 -11.48 11.74 -0.58
C SER A 81 -11.23 11.04 0.76
N LEU A 82 -11.00 11.83 1.80
CA LEU A 82 -10.81 11.31 3.16
C LEU A 82 -12.06 10.62 3.69
N GLN A 83 -13.24 11.15 3.34
CA GLN A 83 -14.52 10.57 3.75
C GLN A 83 -14.69 9.16 3.17
N GLU A 84 -14.47 8.98 1.87
CA GLU A 84 -14.59 7.66 1.23
C GLU A 84 -13.59 6.65 1.79
N ALA A 85 -12.36 7.09 2.09
CA ALA A 85 -11.37 6.23 2.72
C ALA A 85 -11.78 5.79 4.14
N LEU A 86 -12.36 6.71 4.92
CA LEU A 86 -12.84 6.43 6.28
C LEU A 86 -14.06 5.52 6.27
N ASP A 87 -15.04 5.79 5.41
CA ASP A 87 -16.25 4.98 5.27
C ASP A 87 -15.89 3.54 4.89
N HIS A 88 -15.01 3.37 3.89
CA HIS A 88 -14.51 2.04 3.53
C HIS A 88 -13.76 1.37 4.69
N ALA A 89 -12.95 2.11 5.46
CA ALA A 89 -12.25 1.56 6.60
C ALA A 89 -13.22 1.07 7.70
N LEU A 90 -14.31 1.79 7.95
CA LEU A 90 -15.36 1.40 8.89
C LEU A 90 -16.16 0.19 8.38
N ASP A 91 -16.45 0.10 7.08
CA ASP A 91 -17.08 -1.08 6.49
C ASP A 91 -16.22 -2.34 6.68
N VAL A 92 -14.89 -2.21 6.54
CA VAL A 92 -13.94 -3.33 6.73
C VAL A 92 -13.76 -3.69 8.21
N LYS A 93 -13.69 -2.70 9.11
CA LYS A 93 -13.41 -2.92 10.55
C LYS A 93 -14.65 -3.13 11.41
N GLY A 94 -15.82 -2.72 10.93
CA GLY A 94 -17.08 -2.66 11.65
C GLY A 94 -17.40 -1.26 12.19
N ASN A 95 -18.69 -0.91 12.20
CA ASN A 95 -19.17 0.43 12.59
C ASN A 95 -18.90 0.81 14.06
N ASP A 96 -18.62 -0.16 14.92
CA ASP A 96 -18.26 0.07 16.33
C ASP A 96 -16.74 0.25 16.54
N ALA A 97 -15.96 0.34 15.47
CA ALA A 97 -14.52 0.54 15.54
C ALA A 97 -14.16 1.88 16.20
N LYS A 98 -13.11 1.87 17.01
CA LYS A 98 -12.53 3.10 17.57
C LYS A 98 -11.64 3.75 16.54
N VAL A 99 -11.81 5.06 16.36
CA VAL A 99 -11.00 5.86 15.43
C VAL A 99 -10.07 6.78 16.22
N LEU A 100 -8.77 6.70 15.93
CA LEU A 100 -7.75 7.62 16.46
C LEU A 100 -7.38 8.63 15.36
N PHE A 101 -7.56 9.91 15.64
CA PHE A 101 -7.15 10.99 14.75
C PHE A 101 -5.79 11.55 15.17
N LEU A 102 -4.82 11.47 14.28
CA LEU A 102 -3.52 12.14 14.41
C LEU A 102 -3.46 13.27 13.39
N LEU A 103 -3.86 14.47 13.80
CA LEU A 103 -3.95 15.63 12.89
C LEU A 103 -2.59 16.02 12.28
N ASP A 104 -1.50 15.85 13.03
CA ASP A 104 -0.14 15.96 12.53
C ASP A 104 0.65 14.67 12.84
N GLY A 105 0.53 13.69 11.95
CA GLY A 105 1.18 12.39 12.10
C GLY A 105 2.71 12.43 11.99
N THR A 106 3.30 13.53 11.49
CA THR A 106 4.76 13.64 11.34
C THR A 106 5.43 14.26 12.56
N MET A 107 4.68 15.05 13.33
CA MET A 107 5.15 15.75 14.53
C MET A 107 4.66 15.12 15.83
N THR A 108 3.83 14.07 15.76
CA THR A 108 3.28 13.39 16.93
C THR A 108 4.02 12.09 17.23
N VAL A 109 4.40 11.89 18.49
CA VAL A 109 4.96 10.62 18.99
C VAL A 109 3.95 9.96 19.93
N PRO A 110 3.28 8.87 19.52
CA PRO A 110 2.38 8.14 20.40
C PRO A 110 3.17 7.42 21.49
N ILE A 111 2.69 7.52 22.73
CA ILE A 111 3.24 6.78 23.87
C ILE A 111 2.32 5.58 24.11
N SER A 112 2.89 4.39 24.22
CA SER A 112 2.22 3.19 24.70
C SER A 112 2.77 2.85 26.07
N ASP A 113 1.89 2.76 27.07
CA ASP A 113 2.23 2.30 28.43
C ASP A 113 2.59 0.80 28.45
#